data_AF-H2ZLY3-F1
#
_entry.id   AF-H2ZLY3-F1
#
_cell.length_a   1.000
_cell.length_b   1.000
_cell.length_c   1.000
_cell.angle_alpha   90.00
_cell.angle_beta   90.00
_cell.angle_gamma   90.00
#
_symmetry.space_group_name_H-M   'P 1'
#
loop_
_entity.id
_entity.type
_entity.pdbx_description
1 polymer ?
#
loop_
_entity_poly.entity_id
_entity_poly.type
_entity_poly.pdbx_seq_one_letter_code
_entity_poly.pdbx_strand_id
1 'polypeptide(L)'
;WFLWGWKLFASLYWFSMFVANLATLQDIHRYWIFLTNWGVGACVFSYIKYIINNHDIISISDVPLQWFHKFLWILQIVATDASLIITILYWALLTPNFSVFSINNHAINFVIMFIDFFIVAIPTRLLHFIYVSLFALVYIVFSLILHGSGYESAIYPVLNWSTNPGISAGISVGAVIVAPPIVHGLYWCVFQLRTFLGKKANPSQSRTTMASHPLGIS
;
A
#
# COMPACT_ATOMS: atom_id res chain seq x y z
N TRP A 1 2.01 -1.00 24.02
CA TRP A 1 3.46 -0.74 23.87
C TRP A 1 4.05 -1.34 22.60
N PHE A 2 4.01 -2.66 22.36
CA PHE A 2 4.58 -3.28 21.14
C PHE A 2 4.04 -2.69 19.82
N LEU A 3 2.71 -2.65 19.63
CA LEU A 3 2.09 -2.11 18.41
C LEU A 3 2.46 -0.64 18.16
N TRP A 4 2.49 0.16 19.22
CA TRP A 4 2.86 1.57 19.13
C TRP A 4 4.34 1.72 18.76
N GLY A 5 5.24 0.94 19.38
CA GLY A 5 6.67 0.92 19.04
C GLY A 5 6.92 0.52 17.60
N TRP A 6 6.22 -0.51 17.10
CA TRP A 6 6.28 -0.91 15.69
C TRP A 6 5.83 0.21 14.76
N LYS A 7 4.70 0.86 15.06
CA LYS A 7 4.16 1.94 14.23
C LYS A 7 5.07 3.18 14.21
N LEU A 8 5.67 3.54 15.34
CA LEU A 8 6.65 4.62 15.43
C LEU A 8 7.92 4.28 14.63
N PHE A 9 8.43 3.05 14.77
CA PHE A 9 9.56 2.57 13.97
C PHE A 9 9.26 2.68 12.47
N ALA A 10 8.14 2.12 12.02
CA ALA A 10 7.76 2.15 10.61
C ALA A 10 7.57 3.59 10.11
N SER A 11 6.98 4.48 10.92
CA SER A 11 6.81 5.89 10.54
C SER A 11 8.13 6.62 10.36
N LEU A 12 9.08 6.43 11.29
CA LEU A 12 10.41 7.03 11.22
C LEU A 12 11.23 6.44 10.07
N TYR A 13 11.10 5.14 9.82
CA TYR A 13 11.72 4.48 8.69
C TYR A 13 11.24 5.07 7.37
N TRP A 14 9.93 5.19 7.17
CA TRP A 14 9.37 5.73 5.93
C TRP A 14 9.73 7.19 5.70
N PHE A 15 9.67 8.00 6.76
CA PHE A 15 10.06 9.39 6.68
C PHE A 15 11.56 9.55 6.37
N SER A 16 12.43 8.77 7.02
CA SER A 16 13.86 8.83 6.74
C SER A 16 14.20 8.39 5.32
N MET A 17 13.54 7.34 4.80
CA MET A 17 13.72 6.92 3.42
C MET A 17 13.20 7.92 2.40
N PHE A 18 12.09 8.59 2.69
CA PHE A 18 11.59 9.67 1.85
C PHE A 18 12.59 10.83 1.78
N VAL A 19 13.10 11.29 2.92
CA VAL A 19 14.13 12.35 2.97
C VAL A 19 15.42 11.90 2.27
N ALA A 20 15.87 10.67 2.48
CA ALA A 20 17.07 10.13 1.85
C ALA A 20 16.94 10.03 0.32
N ASN A 21 15.77 9.61 -0.19
CA ASN A 21 15.51 9.62 -1.63
C ASN A 21 15.54 11.06 -2.17
N LEU A 22 14.87 12.02 -1.51
CA LEU A 22 14.89 13.43 -1.96
C LEU A 22 16.30 14.04 -1.92
N ALA A 23 17.10 13.73 -0.91
CA ALA A 23 18.44 14.28 -0.74
C ALA A 23 19.47 13.71 -1.73
N THR A 24 19.23 12.51 -2.26
CA THR A 24 20.14 11.85 -3.21
C THR A 24 19.75 12.04 -4.67
N LEU A 25 18.55 12.57 -4.93
CA LEU A 25 18.12 12.92 -6.27
C LEU A 25 18.77 14.24 -6.68
N GLN A 26 19.57 14.17 -7.74
CA GLN A 26 20.08 15.36 -8.42
C GLN A 26 18.93 16.22 -8.98
N ASP A 27 17.78 15.60 -9.22
CA ASP A 27 16.64 16.26 -9.81
C ASP A 27 15.32 15.92 -9.09
N ILE A 28 14.94 16.80 -8.16
CA ILE A 28 13.80 16.59 -7.27
C ILE A 28 12.46 16.53 -8.00
N HIS A 29 12.32 17.23 -9.13
CA HIS A 29 11.04 17.24 -9.86
C HIS A 29 10.78 15.91 -10.57
N ARG A 30 11.84 15.14 -10.89
CA ARG A 30 11.73 13.80 -11.46
C ARG A 30 11.30 12.75 -10.45
N TYR A 31 11.39 13.03 -9.15
CA TYR A 31 10.96 12.09 -8.11
C TYR A 31 9.52 11.63 -8.34
N TRP A 32 8.61 12.57 -8.61
CA TRP A 32 7.18 12.28 -8.73
C TRP A 32 6.78 11.64 -10.07
N ILE A 33 7.73 11.39 -10.98
CA ILE A 33 7.44 10.70 -12.26
C ILE A 33 7.29 9.19 -12.04
N PHE A 34 8.05 8.60 -11.12
CA PHE A 34 8.12 7.16 -10.94
C PHE A 34 7.05 6.64 -9.96
N LEU A 35 6.35 5.57 -10.35
CA LEU A 35 5.33 4.87 -9.56
C LEU A 35 5.85 4.44 -8.18
N THR A 36 7.09 3.94 -8.13
CA THR A 36 7.74 3.52 -6.89
C THR A 36 7.73 4.63 -5.82
N ASN A 37 7.92 5.88 -6.25
CA ASN A 37 7.96 7.04 -5.35
C ASN A 37 6.56 7.44 -4.86
N TRP A 38 5.52 7.24 -5.67
CA TRP A 38 4.14 7.36 -5.22
C TRP A 38 3.79 6.30 -4.16
N GLY A 39 4.30 5.07 -4.32
CA GLY A 39 4.17 4.00 -3.33
C GLY A 39 4.83 4.37 -1.99
N VAL A 40 6.07 4.88 -2.03
CA VAL A 40 6.75 5.39 -0.81
C VAL A 40 5.96 6.54 -0.17
N GLY A 41 5.40 7.45 -0.97
CA GLY A 41 4.51 8.51 -0.47
C GLY A 41 3.29 7.94 0.27
N ALA A 42 2.61 6.94 -0.31
CA ALA A 42 1.48 6.27 0.33
C ALA A 42 1.88 5.66 1.69
N CYS A 43 3.07 5.04 1.78
CA CYS A 43 3.64 4.60 3.04
C CYS A 43 3.86 5.77 4.02
N VAL A 44 4.52 6.86 3.64
CA VAL A 44 4.73 8.00 4.56
C VAL A 44 3.41 8.55 5.10
N PHE A 45 2.43 8.77 4.23
CA PHE A 45 1.15 9.37 4.62
C PHE A 45 0.28 8.43 5.47
N SER A 46 0.33 7.10 5.26
CA SER A 46 -0.45 6.17 6.08
C SER A 46 0.03 6.12 7.54
N TYR A 47 1.28 6.50 7.80
CA TYR A 47 1.89 6.50 9.14
C TYR A 47 1.98 7.88 9.81
N ILE A 48 1.61 8.97 9.14
CA ILE A 48 1.78 10.34 9.64
C ILE A 48 1.11 10.59 11.00
N LYS A 49 -0.02 9.92 11.28
CA LYS A 49 -0.71 10.05 12.58
C LYS A 49 0.12 9.57 13.77
N TYR A 50 1.04 8.63 13.55
CA TYR A 50 1.88 8.07 14.63
C TYR A 50 3.06 8.97 14.98
N ILE A 51 3.39 9.91 14.09
CA ILE A 51 4.39 10.96 14.35
C ILE A 51 3.72 12.13 15.07
N ILE A 52 2.51 12.50 14.66
CA ILE A 52 1.81 13.70 15.15
C ILE A 52 1.08 13.47 16.48
N ASN A 53 0.40 12.33 16.65
CA ASN A 53 -0.38 12.04 17.85
C ASN A 53 0.30 10.99 18.72
N ASN A 54 0.83 11.44 19.87
CA ASN A 54 1.68 10.61 20.71
C ASN A 54 0.92 9.71 21.71
N HIS A 55 -0.38 9.87 21.97
CA HIS A 55 -1.01 9.17 23.11
C HIS A 55 -2.46 8.68 22.98
N ASP A 56 -3.06 8.72 21.80
CA ASP A 56 -4.45 8.27 21.66
C ASP A 56 -4.54 6.76 21.38
N ILE A 57 -4.16 5.96 22.39
CA ILE A 57 -4.85 4.69 22.63
C ILE A 57 -6.23 5.07 23.18
N ILE A 58 -7.09 5.60 22.30
CA ILE A 58 -8.46 5.95 22.68
C ILE A 58 -9.10 4.69 23.23
N SER A 59 -9.48 4.74 24.50
CA SER A 59 -10.36 3.79 25.14
C SER A 59 -11.58 3.62 24.23
N ILE A 60 -11.70 2.44 23.64
CA ILE A 60 -12.79 2.09 22.73
C ILE A 60 -14.07 2.04 23.55
N SER A 61 -14.94 3.03 23.40
CA SER A 61 -16.41 2.90 23.44
C SER A 61 -17.04 4.29 23.24
N ASP A 62 -17.42 4.62 21.99
CA ASP A 62 -18.48 5.60 21.62
C ASP A 62 -18.08 6.81 20.75
N VAL A 63 -16.82 7.01 20.38
CA VAL A 63 -16.47 8.07 19.41
C VAL A 63 -16.58 7.55 17.97
N PRO A 64 -17.41 8.15 17.09
CA PRO A 64 -17.52 7.72 15.70
C PRO A 64 -16.19 7.88 14.95
N LEU A 65 -15.88 6.91 14.08
CA LEU A 65 -14.65 6.89 13.30
C LEU A 65 -14.59 8.12 12.37
N GLN A 66 -13.73 9.09 12.71
CA GLN A 66 -13.53 10.31 11.93
C GLN A 66 -13.07 9.99 10.49
N TRP A 67 -13.41 10.87 9.54
CA TRP A 67 -13.09 10.70 8.12
C TRP A 67 -11.58 10.48 7.87
N PHE A 68 -10.72 11.17 8.62
CA PHE A 68 -9.28 11.07 8.49
C PHE A 68 -8.76 9.66 8.84
N HIS A 69 -9.35 8.99 9.83
CA HIS A 69 -8.99 7.61 10.16
C HIS A 69 -9.33 6.64 9.03
N LYS A 70 -10.48 6.84 8.36
CA LYS A 70 -10.88 6.05 7.18
C LYS A 70 -9.92 6.28 6.02
N PHE A 71 -9.54 7.54 5.80
CA PHE A 71 -8.58 7.91 4.75
C PHE A 71 -7.21 7.25 4.97
N LEU A 72 -6.65 7.35 6.19
CA LEU A 72 -5.38 6.70 6.53
C LEU A 72 -5.43 5.18 6.41
N TRP A 73 -6.57 4.57 6.73
CA TRP A 73 -6.78 3.15 6.54
C TRP A 73 -6.79 2.75 5.06
N ILE A 74 -7.44 3.54 4.20
CA ILE A 74 -7.40 3.35 2.75
C ILE A 74 -5.96 3.48 2.23
N LEU A 75 -5.23 4.52 2.66
CA LEU A 75 -3.82 4.69 2.29
C LEU A 75 -2.96 3.51 2.73
N GLN A 76 -3.21 2.96 3.91
CA GLN A 76 -2.50 1.78 4.39
C GLN A 76 -2.78 0.55 3.53
N ILE A 77 -4.04 0.34 3.09
CA ILE A 77 -4.37 -0.73 2.15
C ILE A 77 -3.63 -0.51 0.82
N VAL A 78 -3.71 0.70 0.26
CA VAL A 78 -3.01 1.06 -0.98
C VAL A 78 -1.51 0.81 -0.86
N ALA A 79 -0.88 1.26 0.23
CA ALA A 79 0.54 1.06 0.47
C ALA A 79 0.91 -0.44 0.56
N THR A 80 0.11 -1.24 1.27
CA THR A 80 0.34 -2.68 1.40
C THR A 80 0.24 -3.40 0.06
N ASP A 81 -0.82 -3.15 -0.72
CA ASP A 81 -0.99 -3.78 -2.03
C ASP A 81 0.05 -3.28 -3.05
N ALA A 82 0.25 -1.96 -3.13
CA ALA A 82 1.18 -1.35 -4.05
C ALA A 82 2.63 -1.79 -3.79
N SER A 83 3.03 -2.01 -2.53
CA SER A 83 4.37 -2.50 -2.20
C SER A 83 4.70 -3.82 -2.92
N LEU A 84 3.80 -4.81 -2.85
CA LEU A 84 3.99 -6.11 -3.52
C LEU A 84 3.85 -6.00 -5.05
N ILE A 85 2.89 -5.21 -5.54
CA ILE A 85 2.73 -4.99 -6.99
C ILE A 85 4.00 -4.37 -7.58
N ILE A 86 4.54 -3.33 -6.95
CA ILE A 86 5.76 -2.65 -7.40
C ILE A 86 6.96 -3.59 -7.33
N THR A 87 7.10 -4.41 -6.28
CA THR A 87 8.10 -5.49 -6.23
C THR A 87 7.99 -6.38 -7.48
N ILE A 88 6.81 -6.96 -7.72
CA ILE A 88 6.62 -7.90 -8.84
C ILE A 88 6.94 -7.23 -10.18
N LEU A 89 6.38 -6.04 -10.44
CA LEU A 89 6.61 -5.32 -11.70
C LEU A 89 8.09 -4.99 -11.91
N TYR A 90 8.80 -4.59 -10.86
CA TYR A 90 10.21 -4.24 -10.96
C TYR A 90 11.08 -5.43 -11.40
N TRP A 91 10.98 -6.57 -10.72
CA TRP A 91 11.78 -7.75 -11.07
C TRP A 91 11.27 -8.52 -12.29
N ALA A 92 9.99 -8.39 -12.65
CA ALA A 92 9.44 -9.06 -13.81
C ALA A 92 9.65 -8.30 -15.13
N LEU A 93 9.67 -6.95 -15.08
CA LEU A 93 9.60 -6.13 -16.29
C LEU A 93 10.83 -5.25 -16.53
N LEU A 94 11.66 -5.02 -15.51
CA LEU A 94 12.82 -4.13 -15.59
C LEU A 94 14.12 -4.88 -15.33
N THR A 95 15.23 -4.32 -15.81
CA THR A 95 16.57 -4.79 -15.44
C THR A 95 16.88 -4.34 -14.01
N PRO A 96 16.98 -5.26 -13.04
CA PRO A 96 17.13 -4.88 -11.64
C PRO A 96 18.51 -4.27 -11.36
N ASN A 97 18.51 -3.08 -10.77
CA ASN A 97 19.62 -2.50 -10.04
C ASN A 97 19.65 -3.06 -8.60
N PHE A 98 20.82 -3.43 -8.10
CA PHE A 98 21.02 -3.98 -6.75
C PHE A 98 21.60 -2.96 -5.76
N SER A 99 21.55 -1.66 -6.08
CA SER A 99 21.91 -0.59 -5.15
C SER A 99 21.02 -0.61 -3.91
N VAL A 100 21.54 -0.08 -2.80
CA VAL A 100 20.80 -0.02 -1.52
C VAL A 100 19.45 0.67 -1.69
N PHE A 101 19.39 1.79 -2.41
CA PHE A 101 18.14 2.50 -2.69
C PHE A 101 17.16 1.68 -3.53
N SER A 102 17.66 0.97 -4.54
CA SER A 102 16.83 0.14 -5.40
C SER A 102 16.22 -1.04 -4.64
N ILE A 103 17.05 -1.78 -3.90
CA ILE A 103 16.59 -2.90 -3.06
C ILE A 103 15.61 -2.40 -1.99
N ASN A 104 15.87 -1.23 -1.42
CA ASN A 104 14.96 -0.67 -0.43
C ASN A 104 13.60 -0.36 -1.04
N ASN A 105 13.57 0.46 -2.10
CA ASN A 105 12.35 0.97 -2.70
C ASN A 105 11.46 -0.14 -3.29
N HIS A 106 12.05 -1.26 -3.73
CA HIS A 106 11.30 -2.33 -4.39
C HIS A 106 11.15 -3.60 -3.54
N ALA A 107 12.12 -4.02 -2.73
CA ALA A 107 12.02 -5.27 -1.94
C ALA A 107 11.76 -5.02 -0.45
N ILE A 108 12.58 -4.20 0.21
CA ILE A 108 12.41 -3.94 1.66
C ILE A 108 11.07 -3.26 1.92
N ASN A 109 10.59 -2.46 0.96
CA ASN A 109 9.27 -1.87 1.04
C ASN A 109 8.16 -2.90 1.20
N PHE A 110 8.14 -3.92 0.35
CA PHE A 110 7.21 -5.04 0.51
C PHE A 110 7.40 -5.76 1.84
N VAL A 111 8.64 -6.05 2.25
CA VAL A 111 8.90 -6.77 3.52
C VAL A 111 8.30 -6.03 4.72
N ILE A 112 8.53 -4.72 4.82
CA ILE A 112 8.01 -3.91 5.94
C ILE A 112 6.48 -3.87 5.91
N MET A 113 5.88 -3.65 4.74
CA MET A 113 4.43 -3.58 4.61
C MET A 113 3.75 -4.94 4.85
N PHE A 114 4.42 -6.03 4.48
CA PHE A 114 3.96 -7.39 4.76
C PHE A 114 4.00 -7.68 6.26
N ILE A 115 5.10 -7.36 6.95
CA ILE A 115 5.19 -7.51 8.41
C ILE A 115 4.12 -6.64 9.11
N ASP A 116 3.93 -5.40 8.65
CA ASP A 116 2.90 -4.51 9.19
C ASP A 116 1.50 -5.11 9.09
N PHE A 117 1.18 -5.73 7.96
CA PHE A 117 -0.10 -6.38 7.73
C PHE A 117 -0.42 -7.46 8.78
N PHE A 118 0.60 -8.22 9.23
CA PHE A 118 0.45 -9.19 10.32
C PHE A 118 0.34 -8.54 11.69
N ILE A 119 1.22 -7.58 12.00
CA ILE A 119 1.28 -6.96 13.33
C ILE A 119 0.01 -6.16 13.63
N VAL A 120 -0.47 -5.40 12.66
CA VAL A 120 -1.57 -4.43 12.86
C VAL A 120 -2.93 -5.08 12.73
N ALA A 121 -3.00 -6.24 12.08
CA ALA A 121 -4.23 -6.99 11.88
C ALA A 121 -5.36 -6.14 11.29
N ILE A 122 -5.05 -5.34 10.26
CA ILE A 122 -6.01 -4.44 9.60
C ILE A 122 -7.19 -5.23 9.03
N PRO A 123 -8.45 -4.79 9.26
CA PRO A 123 -9.62 -5.42 8.63
C PRO A 123 -9.52 -5.30 7.11
N THR A 124 -9.52 -6.45 6.44
CA THR A 124 -9.36 -6.55 4.97
C THR A 124 -10.61 -7.23 4.40
N ARG A 125 -11.25 -6.58 3.43
CA ARG A 125 -12.41 -7.13 2.70
C ARG A 125 -12.03 -7.20 1.25
N LEU A 126 -12.49 -8.24 0.55
CA LEU A 126 -12.11 -8.50 -0.83
C LEU A 126 -12.25 -7.27 -1.74
N LEU A 127 -13.35 -6.51 -1.62
CA LEU A 127 -13.60 -5.32 -2.44
C LEU A 127 -12.63 -4.15 -2.24
N HIS A 128 -11.77 -4.17 -1.21
CA HIS A 128 -10.79 -3.09 -1.02
C HIS A 128 -9.70 -3.07 -2.10
N PHE A 129 -9.62 -4.08 -2.98
CA PHE A 129 -8.76 -4.02 -4.17
C PHE A 129 -9.06 -2.77 -5.03
N ILE A 130 -10.28 -2.23 -4.97
CA ILE A 130 -10.65 -1.03 -5.72
C ILE A 130 -9.77 0.18 -5.36
N TYR A 131 -9.27 0.26 -4.11
CA TYR A 131 -8.46 1.39 -3.67
C TYR A 131 -7.10 1.42 -4.38
N VAL A 132 -6.42 0.27 -4.48
CA VAL A 132 -5.14 0.19 -5.20
C VAL A 132 -5.35 0.22 -6.73
N SER A 133 -6.48 -0.29 -7.25
CA SER A 133 -6.85 -0.09 -8.66
C SER A 133 -7.03 1.39 -9.02
N LEU A 134 -7.72 2.16 -8.17
CA LEU A 134 -7.90 3.61 -8.37
C LEU A 134 -6.56 4.34 -8.28
N PHE A 135 -5.70 3.98 -7.33
CA PHE A 135 -4.34 4.52 -7.24
C PHE A 135 -3.53 4.27 -8.52
N ALA A 136 -3.55 3.04 -9.04
CA ALA A 136 -2.89 2.70 -10.30
C ALA A 136 -3.49 3.49 -11.48
N LEU A 137 -4.81 3.61 -11.55
CA LEU A 137 -5.50 4.37 -12.60
C LEU A 137 -5.07 5.84 -12.60
N VAL A 138 -5.03 6.47 -11.43
CA VAL A 138 -4.56 7.86 -11.28
C VAL A 138 -3.13 8.00 -11.79
N TYR A 139 -2.24 7.05 -11.47
CA TYR A 139 -0.87 7.07 -11.97
C TYR A 139 -0.80 6.91 -13.51
N ILE A 140 -1.61 6.04 -14.11
CA ILE A 140 -1.66 5.88 -15.56
C ILE A 140 -2.17 7.16 -16.24
N VAL A 141 -3.22 7.78 -15.72
CA VAL A 141 -3.71 9.08 -16.22
C VAL A 141 -2.62 10.15 -16.12
N PHE A 142 -1.91 10.21 -14.98
CA PHE A 142 -0.76 11.09 -14.82
C PHE A 142 0.32 10.84 -15.88
N SER A 143 0.67 9.58 -16.15
CA SER A 143 1.66 9.23 -17.19
C SER A 143 1.24 9.67 -18.60
N LEU A 144 -0.05 9.59 -18.93
CA LEU A 144 -0.59 10.04 -20.21
C LEU A 144 -0.58 11.57 -20.32
N ILE A 145 -0.80 12.28 -19.21
CA ILE A 145 -0.66 13.75 -19.16
C ILE A 145 0.80 14.16 -19.42
N LEU A 146 1.78 13.47 -18.81
CA LEU A 146 3.20 13.72 -19.08
C LEU A 146 3.56 13.47 -20.55
N HIS A 147 3.00 12.43 -21.16
CA HIS A 147 3.18 12.16 -22.58
C HIS A 147 2.53 13.23 -23.46
N GLY A 148 1.25 13.55 -23.24
CA GLY A 148 0.48 14.50 -24.04
C GLY A 148 0.97 15.94 -23.93
N SER A 149 1.62 16.30 -22.81
CA SER A 149 2.29 17.59 -22.63
C SER A 149 3.69 17.66 -23.28
N GLY A 150 4.23 16.54 -23.77
CA GLY A 150 5.59 16.44 -24.29
C GLY A 150 6.68 16.47 -23.21
N TYR A 151 6.31 16.37 -21.92
CA TYR A 151 7.26 16.46 -20.81
C TYR A 151 8.07 15.17 -20.62
N GLU A 152 7.39 14.03 -20.52
CA GLU A 152 8.03 12.72 -20.37
C GLU A 152 7.14 11.64 -20.96
N SER A 153 7.64 10.92 -21.96
CA SER A 153 6.89 9.84 -22.63
C SER A 153 7.44 8.46 -22.30
N ALA A 154 8.67 8.38 -21.79
CA ALA A 154 9.42 7.16 -21.57
C ALA A 154 9.73 6.98 -20.07
N ILE A 155 8.68 6.83 -19.27
CA ILE A 155 8.81 6.71 -17.80
C ILE A 155 9.57 5.44 -17.42
N TYR A 156 9.25 4.33 -18.07
CA TYR A 156 9.95 3.06 -17.95
C TYR A 156 10.21 2.50 -19.35
N PRO A 157 11.22 1.62 -19.54
CA PRO A 157 11.41 0.92 -20.80
C PRO A 157 10.13 0.23 -21.32
N VAL A 158 9.32 -0.31 -20.41
CA VAL A 158 8.05 -0.98 -20.70
C VAL A 158 6.83 -0.06 -20.70
N LEU A 159 6.97 1.17 -20.18
CA LEU A 159 5.93 2.20 -20.16
C LEU A 159 6.45 3.41 -20.94
N ASN A 160 6.52 3.23 -22.25
CA ASN A 160 6.93 4.25 -23.21
C ASN A 160 5.80 4.51 -24.20
N TRP A 161 5.05 5.58 -23.97
CA TRP A 161 3.88 5.96 -24.76
C TRP A 161 4.24 6.42 -26.18
N SER A 162 5.49 6.84 -26.41
CA SER A 162 5.96 7.31 -27.72
C SER A 162 6.39 6.15 -28.62
N THR A 163 7.22 5.23 -28.12
CA THR A 163 7.79 4.15 -28.94
C THR A 163 6.97 2.87 -28.92
N ASN A 164 6.32 2.55 -27.80
CA ASN A 164 5.61 1.28 -27.58
C ASN A 164 4.23 1.49 -26.95
N PRO A 165 3.31 2.26 -27.56
CA PRO A 165 2.01 2.59 -26.96
C PRO A 165 1.13 1.36 -26.69
N GLY A 166 1.19 0.33 -27.55
CA GLY A 166 0.42 -0.90 -27.36
C GLY A 166 0.86 -1.71 -26.12
N ILE A 167 2.17 -1.88 -25.93
CA ILE A 167 2.73 -2.56 -24.74
C ILE A 167 2.43 -1.74 -23.48
N SER A 168 2.62 -0.41 -23.56
CA SER A 168 2.32 0.51 -22.47
C SER A 168 0.86 0.43 -22.04
N ALA A 169 -0.08 0.39 -23.00
CA ALA A 169 -1.50 0.20 -22.73
C ALA A 169 -1.79 -1.16 -22.08
N GLY A 170 -1.23 -2.25 -22.61
CA GLY A 170 -1.42 -3.59 -22.08
C GLY A 170 -0.95 -3.74 -20.63
N ILE A 171 0.26 -3.24 -20.32
CA ILE A 171 0.81 -3.25 -18.95
C ILE A 171 -0.02 -2.35 -18.03
N SER A 172 -0.44 -1.17 -18.51
CA SER A 172 -1.29 -0.24 -17.75
C SER A 172 -2.61 -0.90 -17.36
N VAL A 173 -3.28 -1.57 -18.32
CA VAL A 173 -4.50 -2.33 -18.05
C VAL A 173 -4.22 -3.43 -17.02
N GLY A 174 -3.18 -4.24 -17.22
CA GLY A 174 -2.78 -5.27 -16.27
C GLY A 174 -2.54 -4.74 -14.85
N ALA A 175 -1.86 -3.60 -14.71
CA ALA A 175 -1.57 -2.96 -13.44
C ALA A 175 -2.82 -2.38 -12.75
N VAL A 176 -3.87 -2.02 -13.50
CA VAL A 176 -5.11 -1.44 -12.96
C VAL A 176 -6.15 -2.50 -12.63
N ILE A 177 -6.36 -3.48 -13.53
CA ILE A 177 -7.50 -4.42 -13.43
C ILE A 177 -7.10 -5.85 -13.06
N VAL A 178 -5.84 -6.26 -13.25
CA VAL A 178 -5.40 -7.65 -13.04
C VAL A 178 -4.58 -7.79 -11.76
N ALA A 179 -3.50 -7.02 -11.63
CA ALA A 179 -2.61 -7.14 -10.47
C ALA A 179 -3.29 -6.80 -9.13
N PRO A 180 -4.11 -5.72 -9.02
CA PRO A 180 -4.78 -5.38 -7.77
C PRO A 180 -5.71 -6.46 -7.19
N PRO A 181 -6.68 -7.04 -7.93
CA PRO A 181 -7.54 -8.08 -7.36
C PRO A 181 -6.78 -9.37 -7.00
N ILE A 182 -5.73 -9.72 -7.75
CA ILE A 182 -4.89 -10.89 -7.43
C ILE A 182 -4.14 -10.65 -6.12
N VAL A 183 -3.36 -9.57 -6.04
CA VAL A 183 -2.53 -9.25 -4.86
C VAL A 183 -3.40 -9.03 -3.63
N HIS A 184 -4.46 -8.23 -3.76
CA HIS A 184 -5.37 -7.98 -2.65
C HIS A 184 -6.12 -9.26 -2.23
N GLY A 185 -6.48 -10.12 -3.18
CA GLY A 185 -7.06 -11.44 -2.92
C GLY A 185 -6.15 -12.31 -2.06
N LEU A 186 -4.83 -12.30 -2.30
CA LEU A 186 -3.85 -13.00 -1.46
C LEU A 186 -3.85 -12.46 -0.02
N TYR A 187 -3.80 -11.14 0.15
CA TYR A 187 -3.88 -10.52 1.48
C TYR A 187 -5.21 -10.85 2.18
N TRP A 188 -6.31 -10.82 1.45
CA TRP A 188 -7.61 -11.22 1.97
C TRP A 188 -7.63 -12.70 2.40
N CYS A 189 -7.05 -13.62 1.63
CA CYS A 189 -6.92 -15.02 2.04
C CYS A 189 -6.13 -15.17 3.34
N VAL A 190 -5.01 -14.46 3.49
CA VAL A 190 -4.23 -14.43 4.74
C VAL A 190 -5.05 -13.85 5.90
N PHE A 191 -5.84 -12.81 5.65
CA PHE A 191 -6.78 -12.24 6.62
C PHE A 191 -7.87 -13.26 7.06
N GLN A 192 -8.40 -14.04 6.13
CA GLN A 192 -9.39 -15.08 6.46
C GLN A 192 -8.75 -16.22 7.26
N LEU A 193 -7.55 -16.66 6.87
CA LEU A 193 -6.82 -17.70 7.59
C LEU A 193 -6.52 -17.30 9.04
N ARG A 194 -5.98 -16.08 9.26
CA ARG A 194 -5.65 -15.63 10.62
C ARG A 194 -6.90 -15.49 11.51
N THR A 195 -8.01 -15.01 10.95
CA THR A 195 -9.26 -14.86 11.71
C THR A 195 -9.88 -16.21 12.03
N PHE A 196 -9.80 -17.17 11.12
CA PHE A 196 -10.20 -18.56 11.37
C PHE A 196 -9.35 -19.20 12.47
N LEU A 197 -8.01 -19.12 12.38
CA LEU A 197 -7.10 -19.66 13.38
C LEU A 197 -7.31 -19.02 14.76
N GLY A 198 -7.51 -17.69 14.82
CA GLY A 198 -7.81 -16.98 16.06
C GLY A 198 -9.12 -17.45 16.71
N LYS A 199 -10.18 -17.66 15.92
CA LYS A 199 -11.45 -18.21 16.41
C LYS A 199 -11.32 -19.63 16.93
N LYS A 200 -10.48 -20.46 16.29
CA LYS A 200 -10.20 -21.84 16.71
C LYS A 200 -9.37 -21.89 17.99
N ALA A 201 -8.40 -20.98 18.14
CA ALA A 201 -7.54 -20.90 19.32
C ALA A 201 -8.29 -20.40 20.57
N ASN A 202 -9.30 -19.52 20.41
CA ASN A 202 -10.10 -18.98 21.51
C ASN A 202 -11.62 -19.23 21.32
N PRO A 203 -12.12 -20.48 21.50
CA PRO A 203 -13.53 -20.83 21.26
C PRO A 203 -14.54 -20.22 22.26
N SER A 204 -14.08 -19.72 23.41
CA SER A 204 -14.93 -19.12 24.46
C SER A 204 -15.39 -17.70 24.08
N GLN A 205 -14.51 -16.89 23.49
CA GLN A 205 -14.83 -15.53 23.01
C GLN A 205 -15.83 -15.54 21.85
N SER A 206 -15.78 -16.55 20.96
CA SER A 206 -16.71 -16.68 19.84
C SER A 206 -18.14 -17.05 20.29
N ARG A 207 -18.27 -17.82 21.38
CA ARG A 207 -19.56 -18.15 22.00
C ARG A 207 -20.21 -16.95 22.67
N THR A 208 -19.44 -16.12 23.37
CA THR A 208 -19.96 -14.90 24.02
C THR A 208 -20.41 -13.85 23.00
N THR A 209 -19.70 -13.69 21.88
CA THR A 209 -20.07 -12.75 20.80
C THR A 209 -21.33 -13.19 20.03
N MET A 210 -21.53 -14.49 19.84
CA MET A 210 -22.80 -15.01 19.29
C MET A 210 -23.96 -14.90 20.29
N ALA A 211 -23.70 -15.02 21.59
CA ALA A 211 -24.70 -14.84 22.63
C ALA A 211 -25.11 -13.37 22.84
N SER A 212 -24.22 -12.40 22.59
CA SER A 212 -24.52 -10.96 22.69
C SER A 212 -25.19 -10.35 21.45
N HIS A 213 -25.13 -11.04 20.30
CA HIS A 213 -25.89 -10.69 19.09
C HIS A 213 -26.64 -11.93 18.56
N PRO A 214 -27.72 -12.36 19.23
CA PRO A 214 -28.58 -13.39 18.70
C PRO A 214 -29.39 -12.76 17.55
N LEU A 215 -29.06 -13.12 16.32
CA LEU A 215 -29.82 -12.84 15.09
C LEU A 215 -29.90 -11.35 14.67
N GLY A 216 -29.02 -10.97 13.75
CA GLY A 216 -29.24 -9.84 12.83
C GLY A 216 -29.26 -10.36 11.40
N ILE A 217 -30.37 -10.99 11.01
CA ILE A 217 -30.69 -11.24 9.61
C ILE A 217 -31.16 -9.91 9.01
N SER A 218 -30.35 -9.36 8.09
CA SER A 218 -30.78 -8.65 6.87
C SER A 218 -29.55 -8.22 6.07
#